data_AF-A0A2W0CIW0-F1
#
_entry.id   AF-A0A2W0CIW0-F1
#
_cell.length_a   1.000
_cell.length_b   1.000
_cell.length_c   1.000
_cell.angle_alpha   90.00
_cell.angle_beta   90.00
_cell.angle_gamma   90.00
#
_symmetry.space_group_name_H-M   'P 1'
#
loop_
_entity.id
_entity.type
_entity.pdbx_description
1 polymer ?
#
loop_
_entity_poly.entity_id
_entity_poly.type
_entity_poly.pdbx_seq_one_letter_code
_entity_poly.pdbx_strand_id
1 'polypeptide(L)' 'MKGMGGVLAMFTKKEPEINAPESNQTTNQKYSKAQFAESRQLSRIEKDILAAVLWENVTYTVEEAQQHIQQFMNEEAQ' A
#
# COMPACT_ATOMS: atom_id res chain seq x y z
N MET A 1 37.61 -4.30 -46.71
CA MET A 1 36.66 -3.27 -46.25
C MET A 1 36.45 -3.45 -44.74
N LYS A 2 36.75 -2.42 -43.94
CA LYS A 2 36.45 -2.37 -42.50
C LYS A 2 34.94 -2.19 -42.34
N GLY A 3 34.27 -3.14 -41.70
CA GLY A 3 32.91 -2.94 -41.18
C GLY A 3 33.02 -2.52 -39.72
N MET A 4 32.73 -1.25 -39.44
CA MET A 4 32.58 -0.72 -38.10
C MET A 4 31.20 -1.05 -37.53
N GLY A 5 31.12 -1.12 -36.21
CA GLY A 5 30.02 -0.48 -35.48
C GLY A 5 28.97 -1.43 -34.92
N GLY A 6 28.89 -1.49 -33.60
CA GLY A 6 27.76 -2.09 -32.89
C GLY A 6 28.07 -2.57 -31.48
N VAL A 7 28.66 -1.70 -30.64
CA VAL A 7 28.44 -1.80 -29.19
C VAL A 7 27.03 -1.29 -28.87
N LEU A 8 26.47 -1.69 -27.71
CA LEU A 8 25.18 -1.27 -27.11
C LEU A 8 24.06 -2.32 -27.32
N ALA A 9 23.38 -2.87 -26.32
CA ALA A 9 23.15 -2.47 -24.94
C ALA A 9 23.06 -3.70 -24.03
N MET A 10 23.55 -3.54 -22.82
CA MET A 10 23.29 -4.40 -21.68
C MET A 10 21.79 -4.28 -21.38
N PHE A 11 20.99 -5.27 -21.79
CA PHE A 11 19.59 -5.36 -21.37
C PHE A 11 19.60 -5.75 -19.90
N THR A 12 19.74 -4.72 -19.06
CA THR A 12 19.44 -4.74 -17.64
C THR A 12 18.09 -5.40 -17.49
N LYS A 13 18.12 -6.67 -17.08
CA LYS A 13 16.98 -7.40 -16.57
C LYS A 13 16.56 -6.61 -15.34
N LYS A 14 15.64 -5.66 -15.55
CA LYS A 14 15.02 -4.86 -14.52
C LYS A 14 14.26 -5.87 -13.67
N GLU A 15 14.93 -6.34 -12.63
CA GLU A 15 14.26 -6.83 -11.45
C GLU A 15 13.13 -5.82 -11.17
N PRO A 16 11.86 -6.25 -11.09
CA PRO A 16 10.97 -5.52 -10.22
C PRO A 16 11.56 -5.75 -8.83
N GLU A 17 12.52 -4.90 -8.47
CA GLU A 17 12.72 -4.49 -7.10
C GLU A 17 11.35 -3.96 -6.69
N ILE A 18 10.50 -4.89 -6.25
CA ILE A 18 9.42 -4.65 -5.32
C ILE A 18 10.15 -4.07 -4.11
N ASN A 19 10.48 -2.79 -4.22
CA ASN A 19 10.67 -1.88 -3.14
C ASN A 19 9.31 -1.94 -2.42
N ALA A 20 9.15 -2.96 -1.57
CA ALA A 20 8.21 -2.87 -0.49
C ALA A 20 8.65 -1.60 0.22
N PRO A 21 7.83 -0.54 0.25
CA PRO A 21 8.16 0.56 1.10
C PRO A 21 8.02 0.03 2.53
N GLU A 22 9.13 -0.47 3.07
CA GLU A 22 9.43 -0.40 4.49
C GLU A 22 9.51 1.10 4.81
N SER A 23 8.34 1.68 5.00
CA SER A 23 8.18 3.06 5.33
C SER A 23 7.30 3.13 6.57
N ASN A 24 7.96 2.96 7.71
CA ASN A 24 7.56 3.59 8.97
C ASN A 24 7.62 5.12 8.80
N GLN A 25 6.84 5.68 7.88
CA GLN A 25 6.69 7.12 7.72
C GLN A 25 5.38 7.55 8.37
N THR A 26 5.52 7.81 9.66
CA THR A 26 4.61 8.58 10.51
C THR A 26 4.50 10.04 10.02
N THR A 27 4.11 10.25 8.76
CA THR A 27 3.99 11.59 8.17
C THR A 27 2.81 11.65 7.21
N ASN A 28 1.58 11.79 7.73
CA ASN A 28 0.39 12.26 7.00
C ASN A 28 0.11 11.59 5.63
N GLN A 29 0.64 10.39 5.39
CA GLN A 29 0.38 9.68 4.14
C GLN A 29 -1.04 9.15 4.19
N LYS A 30 -1.83 9.55 3.19
CA LYS A 30 -3.19 9.09 3.01
C LYS A 30 -3.19 7.91 2.05
N TYR A 31 -3.83 6.84 2.48
CA TYR A 31 -3.96 5.59 1.76
C TYR A 31 -5.42 5.37 1.40
N SER A 32 -5.67 4.78 0.24
CA SER A 32 -7.01 4.34 -0.15
C SER A 32 -7.32 2.97 0.46
N LYS A 33 -8.60 2.60 0.44
CA LYS A 33 -9.08 1.26 0.83
C LYS A 33 -8.24 0.12 0.22
N ALA A 34 -7.92 0.22 -1.07
CA ALA A 34 -7.10 -0.79 -1.77
C ALA A 34 -5.68 -0.88 -1.18
N GLN A 35 -5.05 0.26 -0.90
CA GLN A 35 -3.72 0.33 -0.29
C GLN A 35 -3.71 -0.27 1.13
N PHE A 36 -4.77 -0.05 1.92
CA PHE A 36 -4.91 -0.71 3.23
C PHE A 36 -5.09 -2.22 3.10
N ALA A 37 -5.82 -2.71 2.10
CA ALA A 37 -5.98 -4.13 1.84
C ALA A 37 -4.64 -4.81 1.47
N GLU A 38 -3.79 -4.10 0.73
CA GLU A 38 -2.43 -4.55 0.35
C GLU A 38 -1.39 -4.35 1.46
N SER A 39 -1.64 -3.49 2.44
CA SER A 39 -0.70 -3.17 3.52
C SER A 39 -0.36 -4.38 4.39
N ARG A 40 0.91 -4.56 4.75
CA ARG A 40 1.35 -5.60 5.70
C ARG A 40 1.19 -5.19 7.17
N GLN A 41 0.85 -3.93 7.43
CA GLN A 41 0.75 -3.38 8.78
C GLN A 41 -0.55 -3.76 9.49
N LEU A 42 -1.57 -4.18 8.75
CA LEU A 42 -2.89 -4.53 9.26
C LEU A 42 -3.12 -6.04 9.20
N SER A 43 -3.80 -6.57 10.21
CA SER A 43 -4.28 -7.94 10.24
C SER A 43 -5.39 -8.15 9.23
N ARG A 44 -5.65 -9.41 8.86
CA ARG A 44 -6.70 -9.78 7.91
C ARG A 44 -8.07 -9.26 8.35
N ILE A 45 -8.39 -9.36 9.64
CA ILE A 45 -9.66 -8.89 10.20
C ILE A 45 -9.76 -7.37 10.08
N GLU A 46 -8.70 -6.63 10.43
CA GLU A 46 -8.65 -5.18 10.31
C GLU A 46 -8.85 -4.72 8.86
N LYS A 47 -8.24 -5.43 7.90
CA LYS A 47 -8.43 -5.18 6.47
C LYS A 47 -9.86 -5.41 6.01
N ASP A 48 -10.49 -6.48 6.47
CA ASP A 48 -11.89 -6.79 6.13
C ASP A 48 -12.83 -5.73 6.74
N ILE A 49 -12.55 -5.27 7.97
CA ILE A 49 -13.28 -4.16 8.60
C ILE A 49 -13.11 -2.87 7.79
N LEU A 50 -11.87 -2.46 7.49
CA LEU A 50 -11.60 -1.29 6.65
C LEU A 50 -12.25 -1.41 5.28
N ALA A 51 -12.36 -2.62 4.74
CA ALA A 51 -13.03 -2.83 3.48
C ALA A 51 -14.55 -2.57 3.55
N ALA A 52 -15.15 -2.71 4.74
CA ALA A 52 -16.56 -2.41 4.99
C ALA A 52 -16.79 -0.94 5.38
N VAL A 53 -15.89 -0.33 6.16
CA VAL A 53 -16.10 1.01 6.75
C VAL A 53 -15.49 2.16 5.94
N LEU A 54 -14.44 1.91 5.15
CA LEU A 54 -13.81 2.96 4.33
C LEU A 54 -14.46 3.08 2.95
N TRP A 55 -14.55 4.32 2.47
CA TRP A 55 -15.08 4.67 1.16
C TRP A 55 -14.00 4.52 0.07
N GLU A 56 -14.37 4.03 -1.12
CA GLU A 56 -13.42 3.74 -2.21
C GLU A 56 -12.75 4.99 -2.80
N ASN A 57 -13.46 6.12 -2.86
CA ASN A 57 -12.94 7.37 -3.42
C ASN A 57 -12.33 8.31 -2.36
N VAL A 58 -12.16 7.82 -1.13
CA VAL A 58 -11.61 8.60 -0.02
C VAL A 58 -10.30 7.98 0.43
N THR A 59 -9.34 8.83 0.77
CA THR A 59 -8.06 8.40 1.32
C THR A 59 -7.95 8.82 2.78
N TYR A 60 -7.48 7.89 3.59
CA TYR A 60 -7.41 8.00 5.04
C TYR A 60 -5.96 7.82 5.48
N THR A 61 -5.57 8.52 6.52
CA THR A 61 -4.31 8.24 7.21
C THR A 61 -4.42 6.92 7.97
N VAL A 62 -3.27 6.35 8.36
CA VAL A 62 -3.23 5.13 9.16
C VAL A 62 -3.98 5.33 10.49
N GLU A 63 -3.86 6.50 11.11
CA GLU A 63 -4.55 6.84 12.36
C GLU A 63 -6.08 6.90 12.18
N GLU A 64 -6.57 7.54 11.11
CA GLU A 64 -8.00 7.59 10.79
C GLU A 64 -8.56 6.18 10.52
N ALA A 65 -7.84 5.36 9.77
CA ALA A 65 -8.23 3.98 9.51
C ALA A 65 -8.34 3.17 10.82
N GLN A 66 -7.37 3.31 11.73
CA GLN A 66 -7.43 2.66 13.05
C GLN A 66 -8.60 3.15 13.90
N GLN A 67 -8.95 4.44 13.83
CA GLN A 67 -10.15 4.96 14.49
C GLN A 67 -11.41 4.31 13.92
N HIS A 68 -11.54 4.18 12.60
CA HIS A 68 -12.68 3.51 11.98
C HIS A 68 -12.80 2.04 12.40
N ILE A 69 -11.68 1.31 12.50
CA ILE A 69 -11.68 -0.07 13.01
C ILE A 69 -12.19 -0.10 14.45
N GLN A 70 -11.65 0.75 15.32
CA GLN A 70 -12.04 0.78 16.73
C GLN A 70 -13.50 1.17 16.92
N GLN A 71 -14.01 2.14 16.16
CA GLN A 71 -15.42 2.51 16.19
C GLN A 71 -16.30 1.34 15.79
N PHE A 72 -15.98 0.67 14.67
CA PHE A 72 -16.72 -0.51 14.23
C PHE A 72 -16.71 -1.64 15.26
N MET A 73 -15.56 -1.91 15.89
CA MET A 73 -15.46 -2.94 16.94
C MET A 73 -16.20 -2.57 18.22
N ASN A 74 -16.24 -1.28 18.58
CA ASN A 74 -16.97 -0.81 19.77
C ASN A 74 -18.48 -0.70 19.53
N GLU A 75 -18.93 -0.41 18.31
CA GLU A 75 -20.34 -0.34 17.96
C GLU A 75 -21.03 -1.72 18.07
N GLU A 76 -20.32 -2.79 17.76
CA GLU A 76 -20.81 -4.18 17.93
C GLU A 76 -20.80 -4.66 19.39
N ALA A 77 -20.22 -3.88 20.32
CA ALA A 77 -20.11 -4.26 21.73
C ALA A 77 -21.30 -3.79 22.60
N GLN A 78 -22.38 -3.24 22.00
CA GLN A 78 -23.60 -2.79 22.68
C GLN A 78 -24.78 -3.75 22.54
#